data_AF-T1D727-F1
#
_entry.id   AF-T1D727-F1
#
_cell.length_a   1.000
_cell.length_b   1.000
_cell.length_c   1.000
_cell.angle_alpha   90.00
_cell.angle_beta   90.00
_cell.angle_gamma   90.00
#
_symmetry.space_group_name_H-M   'P 1'
#
loop_
_entity.id
_entity.type
_entity.pdbx_description
1 polymer ?
#
loop_
_entity_poly.entity_id
_entity_poly.type
_entity_poly.pdbx_seq_one_letter_code
_entity_poly.pdbx_strand_id
1 'polypeptide(L)'
;SLRPLFLIVGVLILTLTALLWTQLNGRVFEMMSRSIRSIVTGSRQADWSRGPLALKEDLHYLYTLFPTMWFTFFWQAISLFSGALGIWYILILMHSPVSFIFALLLQGLGRATRSYGFLVPSGWGLQEGVFALLAPLAGLTPALGLALSLITRLRDILFALPFLISWHWHTPRHASFQNPGI
;
A
#
# COMPACT_ATOMS: atom_id res chain seq x y z
N SER A 1 6.96 -0.56 -32.11
CA SER A 1 8.33 -0.28 -31.60
C SER A 1 8.40 -0.63 -30.12
N LEU A 2 9.01 -1.77 -29.75
CA LEU A 2 8.97 -2.32 -28.39
C LEU A 2 10.02 -1.73 -27.42
N ARG A 3 10.95 -0.92 -27.94
CA ARG A 3 12.06 -0.31 -27.18
C ARG A 3 11.66 0.49 -25.92
N PRO A 4 10.58 1.31 -25.89
CA PRO A 4 10.24 2.05 -24.67
C PRO A 4 9.69 1.15 -23.56
N LEU A 5 9.06 0.03 -23.91
CA LEU A 5 8.51 -0.93 -22.94
C LEU A 5 9.63 -1.61 -22.15
N PHE A 6 10.73 -1.96 -22.81
CA PHE A 6 11.91 -2.54 -22.15
C PHE A 6 12.62 -1.54 -21.21
N LEU A 7 12.65 -0.26 -21.55
CA LEU A 7 13.22 0.78 -20.67
C LEU A 7 12.39 0.96 -19.41
N ILE A 8 11.06 1.00 -19.53
CA ILE A 8 10.15 1.14 -18.38
C ILE A 8 10.26 -0.08 -17.47
N VAL A 9 10.26 -1.29 -18.03
CA VAL A 9 10.43 -2.54 -17.28
C VAL A 9 11.80 -2.60 -16.61
N GLY A 10 12.87 -2.19 -17.30
CA GLY A 10 14.22 -2.16 -16.75
C GLY A 10 14.36 -1.20 -15.57
N VAL A 11 13.81 0.02 -15.67
CA VAL A 11 13.82 1.01 -14.59
C VAL A 11 12.99 0.53 -13.40
N LEU A 12 11.85 -0.12 -13.63
CA LEU A 12 11.01 -0.73 -12.60
C LEU A 12 11.76 -1.85 -11.85
N ILE A 13 12.44 -2.75 -12.55
CA ILE A 13 13.22 -3.83 -11.93
C ILE A 13 14.39 -3.25 -11.12
N LEU A 14 15.08 -2.23 -11.65
CA LEU A 14 16.24 -1.62 -11.01
C LEU A 14 15.86 -0.84 -9.75
N THR A 15 14.73 -0.13 -9.78
CA THR A 15 14.18 0.54 -8.59
C THR A 15 13.68 -0.46 -7.55
N LEU A 16 12.98 -1.53 -7.96
CA LEU A 16 12.50 -2.57 -7.05
C LEU A 16 13.66 -3.30 -6.36
N THR A 17 14.72 -3.63 -7.11
CA THR A 17 15.91 -4.30 -6.57
C THR A 17 16.71 -3.39 -5.65
N ALA A 18 16.90 -2.11 -6.00
CA ALA A 18 17.53 -1.13 -5.12
C ALA A 18 16.73 -0.96 -3.81
N LEU A 19 15.41 -0.92 -3.88
CA LEU A 19 14.54 -0.81 -2.72
C LEU A 19 14.60 -2.07 -1.85
N LEU A 20 14.49 -3.27 -2.43
CA LEU A 20 14.64 -4.52 -1.69
C LEU A 20 16.03 -4.62 -1.04
N TRP A 21 17.09 -4.19 -1.74
CA TRP A 21 18.45 -4.12 -1.19
C TRP A 21 18.54 -3.17 0.01
N THR A 22 17.88 -2.01 -0.04
CA THR A 22 17.85 -1.07 1.09
C THR A 22 17.01 -1.55 2.28
N GLN A 23 15.93 -2.29 2.02
CA GLN A 23 15.04 -2.86 3.03
C GLN A 23 15.70 -4.05 3.74
N LEU A 24 16.36 -4.94 3.00
CA LEU A 24 17.05 -6.11 3.56
C LEU A 24 18.30 -5.74 4.38
N ASN A 25 18.94 -4.61 4.08
CA ASN A 25 20.15 -4.18 4.78
C ASN A 25 19.91 -3.39 6.08
N GLY A 26 18.65 -3.17 6.51
CA GLY A 26 18.33 -2.56 7.81
C GLY A 26 18.79 -1.11 8.03
N ARG A 27 19.54 -0.51 7.10
CA ARG A 27 20.12 0.84 7.21
C ARG A 27 19.08 1.97 7.25
N VAL A 28 17.92 1.76 6.63
CA VAL A 28 16.80 2.72 6.67
C VAL A 28 16.22 2.80 8.09
N PHE A 29 16.13 1.65 8.77
CA PHE A 29 15.71 1.58 10.17
C PHE A 29 16.73 2.27 11.11
N GLU A 30 18.03 2.11 10.84
CA GLU A 30 19.07 2.84 11.57
C GLU A 30 19.01 4.35 11.35
N MET A 31 18.86 4.84 10.11
CA MET A 31 18.76 6.27 9.81
C MET A 31 17.52 6.91 10.45
N MET A 32 16.39 6.21 10.42
CA MET A 32 15.15 6.64 11.08
C MET A 32 15.34 6.73 12.60
N SER A 33 16.03 5.76 13.20
CA SER A 33 16.34 5.77 14.64
C SER A 33 17.31 6.89 15.06
N ARG A 34 18.13 7.42 14.14
CA ARG A 34 19.03 8.56 14.43
C ARG A 34 18.27 9.88 14.38
N SER A 35 17.35 10.04 13.45
CA SER A 35 16.53 11.25 13.31
C SER A 35 15.53 11.39 14.47
N ILE A 36 14.91 10.27 14.89
CA ILE A 36 14.01 10.23 16.05
C ILE A 36 14.76 10.52 17.36
N ARG A 37 16.04 10.16 17.45
CA ARG A 37 16.90 10.46 18.62
C ARG A 37 17.15 11.95 18.84
N SER A 38 17.07 12.77 17.79
CA SER A 38 17.23 14.23 17.91
C SER A 38 15.97 14.95 18.38
N ILE A 39 14.81 14.29 18.32
CA ILE A 39 13.50 14.87 18.64
C ILE A 39 12.97 14.38 19.99
N VAL A 40 13.41 13.21 20.47
CA VAL A 40 12.96 12.65 21.76
C VAL A 40 14.07 12.73 22.82
N THR A 41 14.18 13.89 23.47
CA THR A 41 14.93 14.07 24.72
C THR A 41 14.03 13.75 25.92
N GLY A 42 14.31 12.63 26.62
CA GLY A 42 13.71 12.32 27.92
C GLY A 42 13.60 10.82 28.23
N SER A 43 14.32 10.38 29.28
CA SER A 43 14.20 9.19 30.17
C SER A 43 13.56 7.85 29.73
N ARG A 44 13.25 7.62 28.45
CA ARG A 44 12.79 6.33 27.88
C ARG A 44 13.85 5.66 27.00
N GLN A 45 15.10 6.10 27.11
CA GLN A 45 16.20 5.71 26.23
C GLN A 45 16.80 4.33 26.58
N ALA A 46 16.49 3.79 27.77
CA ALA A 46 17.10 2.56 28.30
C ALA A 46 16.52 1.23 27.76
N ASP A 47 15.36 1.24 27.09
CA ASP A 47 14.72 -0.01 26.58
C ASP A 47 15.01 -0.33 25.11
N TRP A 48 15.44 0.67 24.32
CA TRP A 48 15.59 0.52 22.87
C TRP A 48 16.81 -0.29 22.43
N SER A 49 17.81 -0.45 23.30
CA SER A 49 19.00 -1.28 23.04
C SER A 49 18.76 -2.78 23.23
N ARG A 50 17.64 -3.19 23.86
CA ARG A 50 17.19 -4.59 23.92
C ARG A 50 16.32 -4.99 22.73
N GLY A 51 15.72 -4.01 22.04
CA GLY A 51 14.88 -4.20 20.86
C GLY A 51 15.48 -5.13 19.78
N PRO A 52 16.76 -5.03 19.40
CA PRO A 52 17.34 -5.88 18.34
C PRO A 52 17.54 -7.35 18.72
N LEU A 53 17.68 -7.67 20.02
CA LEU A 53 17.89 -9.03 20.52
C LEU A 53 16.55 -9.72 20.81
N ALA A 54 15.58 -9.00 21.37
CA ALA A 54 14.20 -9.48 21.50
C ALA A 54 13.52 -9.70 20.13
N LEU A 55 13.82 -8.85 19.12
CA LEU A 55 13.33 -9.05 17.74
C LEU A 55 13.79 -10.39 17.15
N LYS A 56 15.00 -10.84 17.48
CA LYS A 56 15.57 -12.09 16.95
C LYS A 56 14.89 -13.32 17.54
N GLU A 57 14.52 -13.30 18.81
CA GLU A 57 13.79 -14.39 19.45
C GLU A 57 12.32 -14.44 18.99
N ASP A 58 11.65 -13.29 18.84
CA ASP A 58 10.27 -13.22 18.31
C ASP A 58 10.19 -13.58 16.82
N LEU A 59 11.23 -13.27 16.03
CA LEU A 59 11.34 -13.68 14.63
C LEU A 59 11.31 -15.21 14.48
N HIS A 60 11.98 -15.94 15.37
CA HIS A 60 11.94 -17.40 15.36
C HIS A 60 10.53 -17.95 15.65
N TYR A 61 9.75 -17.27 16.51
CA TYR A 61 8.36 -17.64 16.78
C TYR A 61 7.44 -17.33 15.57
N LEU A 62 7.64 -16.19 14.89
CA LEU A 62 6.93 -15.83 13.66
C LEU A 62 7.20 -16.80 12.51
N TYR A 63 8.41 -17.35 12.40
CA TYR A 63 8.75 -18.36 11.41
C TYR A 63 8.07 -19.72 11.64
N THR A 64 7.55 -20.01 12.83
CA THR A 64 6.79 -21.24 13.09
C THR A 64 5.31 -21.15 12.73
N LEU A 65 4.81 -19.94 12.43
CA LEU A 65 3.42 -19.65 12.05
C LEU A 65 3.18 -19.74 10.53
N PHE A 66 3.84 -20.68 9.85
CA PHE A 66 3.59 -20.93 8.42
C PHE A 66 2.10 -20.97 8.04
N PRO A 67 1.20 -21.62 8.82
CA PRO A 67 -0.23 -21.64 8.50
C PRO A 67 -0.86 -20.24 8.46
N THR A 68 -0.48 -19.37 9.39
CA THR A 68 -0.98 -17.99 9.47
C THR A 68 -0.46 -17.15 8.30
N MET A 69 0.83 -17.30 7.94
CA MET A 69 1.40 -16.62 6.77
C MET A 69 0.68 -17.03 5.47
N TRP A 70 0.45 -18.33 5.27
CA TRP A 70 -0.29 -18.84 4.11
C TRP A 70 -1.73 -18.32 4.08
N PHE A 71 -2.40 -18.26 5.23
CA PHE A 71 -3.77 -17.73 5.31
C PHE A 71 -3.82 -16.25 4.95
N THR A 72 -2.92 -15.43 5.49
CA THR A 72 -2.81 -14.01 5.12
C THR A 72 -2.50 -13.82 3.65
N PHE A 73 -1.55 -14.60 3.11
CA PHE A 73 -1.21 -14.56 1.69
C PHE A 73 -2.42 -14.91 0.81
N PHE A 74 -3.17 -15.94 1.17
CA PHE A 74 -4.37 -16.35 0.46
C PHE A 74 -5.44 -15.25 0.45
N TRP A 75 -5.72 -14.63 1.60
CA TRP A 75 -6.65 -13.51 1.69
C TRP A 75 -6.17 -12.29 0.90
N GLN A 76 -4.86 -12.03 0.91
CA GLN A 76 -4.26 -10.96 0.14
C GLN A 76 -4.41 -11.22 -1.37
N ALA A 77 -4.22 -12.46 -1.81
CA ALA A 77 -4.43 -12.87 -3.19
C ALA A 77 -5.89 -12.71 -3.60
N ILE A 78 -6.85 -13.22 -2.81
CA ILE A 78 -8.29 -13.06 -3.09
C ILE A 78 -8.66 -11.58 -3.21
N SER A 79 -8.18 -10.76 -2.28
CA SER A 79 -8.40 -9.31 -2.31
C SER A 79 -7.86 -8.69 -3.60
N LEU A 80 -6.69 -9.13 -4.08
CA LEU A 80 -6.10 -8.66 -5.33
C LEU A 80 -6.96 -9.04 -6.53
N PHE A 81 -7.35 -10.32 -6.64
CA PHE A 81 -8.20 -10.82 -7.71
C PHE A 81 -9.57 -10.14 -7.73
N SER A 82 -10.21 -9.98 -6.58
CA SER A 82 -11.48 -9.26 -6.44
C SER A 82 -11.37 -7.81 -6.91
N GLY A 83 -10.31 -7.11 -6.50
CA GLY A 83 -10.04 -5.74 -6.96
C GLY A 83 -9.90 -5.66 -8.49
N ALA A 84 -9.12 -6.58 -9.07
CA ALA A 84 -8.84 -6.66 -10.50
C ALA A 84 -10.09 -7.02 -11.31
N LEU A 85 -10.94 -7.92 -10.81
CA LEU A 85 -12.25 -8.21 -11.40
C LEU A 85 -13.11 -6.95 -11.48
N GLY A 86 -13.11 -6.13 -10.44
CA GLY A 86 -13.82 -4.85 -10.47
C GLY A 86 -13.26 -3.87 -11.52
N ILE A 87 -11.92 -3.79 -11.67
CA ILE A 87 -11.30 -2.96 -12.72
C ILE A 87 -11.67 -3.48 -14.12
N TRP A 88 -11.59 -4.79 -14.32
CA TRP A 88 -11.93 -5.42 -15.59
C TRP A 88 -13.40 -5.19 -15.95
N TYR A 89 -14.30 -5.30 -14.97
CA TYR A 89 -15.73 -5.02 -15.17
C TYR A 89 -15.97 -3.56 -15.58
N ILE A 90 -15.30 -2.60 -14.94
CA ILE A 90 -15.39 -1.18 -15.34
C ILE A 90 -14.90 -0.98 -16.77
N LEU A 91 -13.80 -1.64 -17.17
CA LEU A 91 -13.27 -1.55 -18.54
C LEU A 91 -14.22 -2.13 -19.58
N ILE A 92 -14.90 -3.23 -19.27
CA ILE A 92 -15.97 -3.79 -20.11
C ILE A 92 -17.11 -2.78 -20.27
N LEU A 93 -17.55 -2.14 -19.17
CA LEU A 93 -18.60 -1.11 -19.21
C LEU A 93 -18.18 0.11 -20.05
N MET A 94 -16.88 0.43 -20.07
CA MET A 94 -16.28 1.47 -20.91
C MET A 94 -16.11 1.03 -22.38
N HIS A 95 -16.71 -0.10 -22.78
CA HIS A 95 -16.64 -0.69 -24.13
C HIS A 95 -15.21 -0.90 -24.63
N SER A 96 -14.28 -1.12 -23.69
CA SER A 96 -12.87 -1.35 -24.00
C SER A 96 -12.52 -2.81 -23.72
N PRO A 97 -12.35 -3.65 -24.76
CA PRO A 97 -12.07 -5.08 -24.60
C PRO A 97 -10.61 -5.29 -24.20
N VAL A 98 -10.34 -5.14 -22.91
CA VAL A 98 -9.00 -5.28 -22.33
C VAL A 98 -8.89 -6.62 -21.61
N SER A 99 -7.72 -7.27 -21.70
CA SER A 99 -7.46 -8.55 -21.03
C SER A 99 -7.55 -8.41 -19.51
N PHE A 100 -8.09 -9.44 -18.85
CA PHE A 100 -8.11 -9.54 -17.39
C PHE A 100 -6.71 -9.45 -16.77
N ILE A 101 -5.68 -9.94 -17.47
CA ILE A 101 -4.27 -9.85 -17.02
C ILE A 101 -3.85 -8.38 -16.88
N PHE A 102 -4.28 -7.51 -17.79
CA PHE A 102 -3.96 -6.09 -17.71
C PHE A 102 -4.67 -5.41 -16.53
N ALA A 103 -5.91 -5.79 -16.25
CA ALA A 103 -6.63 -5.32 -15.06
C ALA A 103 -5.94 -5.77 -13.75
N LEU A 104 -5.42 -7.01 -13.70
CA LEU A 104 -4.58 -7.50 -12.60
C LEU A 104 -3.29 -6.69 -12.45
N LEU A 105 -2.59 -6.38 -13.55
CA LEU A 105 -1.39 -5.55 -13.55
C LEU A 105 -1.68 -4.15 -13.00
N LEU A 106 -2.75 -3.51 -13.45
CA LEU A 106 -3.21 -2.21 -12.95
C LEU A 106 -3.55 -2.26 -11.46
N GLN A 107 -4.29 -3.28 -11.02
CA GLN A 107 -4.67 -3.44 -9.62
C GLN A 107 -3.45 -3.67 -8.72
N GLY A 108 -2.49 -4.48 -9.17
CA GLY A 108 -1.25 -4.76 -8.46
C GLY A 108 -0.35 -3.53 -8.34
N LEU A 109 -0.09 -2.85 -9.47
CA LEU A 109 0.73 -1.64 -9.50
C LEU A 109 0.06 -0.50 -8.71
N GLY A 110 -1.25 -0.31 -8.85
CA GLY A 110 -2.01 0.68 -8.09
C GLY A 110 -2.05 0.43 -6.58
N ARG A 111 -1.90 -0.83 -6.13
CA ARG A 111 -1.70 -1.14 -4.71
C ARG A 111 -0.26 -0.90 -4.28
N ALA A 112 0.72 -1.29 -5.10
CA ALA A 112 2.14 -1.08 -4.81
C ALA A 112 2.48 0.41 -4.62
N THR A 113 1.83 1.32 -5.36
CA THR A 113 2.02 2.76 -5.16
C THR A 113 1.69 3.24 -3.75
N ARG A 114 0.73 2.62 -3.05
CA ARG A 114 0.41 3.01 -1.67
C ARG A 114 1.55 2.69 -0.70
N SER A 115 2.32 1.63 -0.96
CA SER A 115 3.50 1.28 -0.17
C SER A 115 4.67 2.25 -0.35
N TYR A 116 4.76 2.93 -1.50
CA TYR A 116 5.77 3.96 -1.78
C TYR A 116 5.30 5.39 -1.49
N GLY A 117 4.00 5.57 -1.24
CA GLY A 117 3.37 6.85 -0.95
C GLY A 117 3.66 7.42 0.44
N PHE A 118 4.59 6.86 1.22
CA PHE A 118 4.97 7.42 2.53
C PHE A 118 5.42 8.90 2.47
N LEU A 119 5.84 9.37 1.29
CA LEU A 119 6.22 10.75 1.02
C LEU A 119 5.03 11.67 0.68
N VAL A 120 3.85 11.11 0.36
CA VAL A 120 2.65 11.85 -0.06
C VAL A 120 1.49 11.47 0.86
N PRO A 121 1.06 12.35 1.78
CA PRO A 121 -0.15 12.12 2.57
C PRO A 121 -1.29 11.71 1.63
N SER A 122 -1.94 10.59 1.96
CA SER A 122 -3.02 9.93 1.21
C SER A 122 -2.71 9.36 -0.19
N GLY A 123 -1.51 9.54 -0.77
CA GLY A 123 -1.14 8.96 -2.08
C GLY A 123 -1.87 9.57 -3.28
N TRP A 124 -2.34 10.83 -3.15
CA TRP A 124 -3.10 11.51 -4.19
C TRP A 124 -2.17 11.90 -5.35
N GLY A 125 -2.59 11.68 -6.59
CA GLY A 125 -1.75 11.88 -7.78
C GLY A 125 -0.90 10.68 -8.22
N LEU A 126 -0.34 9.86 -7.32
CA LEU A 126 0.46 8.69 -7.74
C LEU A 126 -0.41 7.61 -8.41
N GLN A 127 -1.56 7.29 -7.82
CA GLN A 127 -2.46 6.28 -8.37
C GLN A 127 -3.06 6.73 -9.71
N GLU A 128 -3.50 7.99 -9.79
CA GLU A 128 -4.02 8.61 -11.01
C GLU A 128 -2.96 8.63 -12.11
N GLY A 129 -1.72 8.99 -11.75
CA GLY A 129 -0.58 8.97 -12.65
C GLY A 129 -0.26 7.56 -13.18
N VAL A 130 -0.25 6.55 -12.33
CA VAL A 130 -0.02 5.16 -12.76
C VAL A 130 -1.10 4.69 -13.73
N PHE A 131 -2.37 4.98 -13.46
CA PHE A 131 -3.45 4.57 -14.36
C PHE A 131 -3.39 5.32 -15.71
N ALA A 132 -3.10 6.63 -15.69
CA ALA A 132 -2.94 7.42 -16.91
C ALA A 132 -1.72 6.99 -17.74
N LEU A 133 -0.61 6.62 -17.09
CA LEU A 133 0.63 6.16 -17.74
C LEU A 133 0.51 4.76 -18.31
N LEU A 134 -0.22 3.86 -17.64
CA LEU A 134 -0.38 2.48 -18.08
C LEU A 134 -1.52 2.32 -19.10
N ALA A 135 -2.55 3.18 -19.08
CA ALA A 135 -3.68 3.12 -20.01
C ALA A 135 -3.27 2.98 -21.49
N PRO A 136 -2.30 3.75 -22.02
CA PRO A 136 -1.82 3.59 -23.40
C PRO A 136 -1.29 2.20 -23.74
N LEU A 137 -0.76 1.46 -22.76
CA LEU A 137 -0.25 0.09 -22.97
C LEU A 137 -1.36 -0.92 -23.27
N ALA A 138 -2.61 -0.61 -22.92
CA ALA A 138 -3.79 -1.38 -23.30
C ALA A 138 -4.58 -0.76 -24.46
N GLY A 139 -4.01 0.24 -25.15
CA GLY A 139 -4.70 0.96 -26.21
C GLY A 139 -5.77 1.94 -25.73
N LEU A 140 -5.78 2.26 -24.42
CA LEU A 140 -6.69 3.26 -23.85
C LEU A 140 -6.05 4.64 -23.91
N THR A 141 -6.87 5.68 -24.01
CA THR A 141 -6.38 7.05 -23.87
C THR A 141 -6.00 7.33 -22.40
N PRO A 142 -5.03 8.23 -22.14
CA PRO A 142 -4.71 8.64 -20.76
C PRO A 142 -5.93 9.18 -19.99
N ALA A 143 -6.86 9.85 -20.69
CA ALA A 143 -8.10 10.33 -20.11
C ALA A 143 -9.00 9.19 -19.59
N LEU A 144 -9.09 8.06 -20.30
CA LEU A 144 -9.79 6.87 -19.82
C LEU A 144 -9.07 6.22 -18.64
N GLY A 145 -7.73 6.25 -18.62
CA GLY A 145 -6.94 5.84 -17.46
C GLY A 145 -7.26 6.67 -16.20
N LEU A 146 -7.33 7.99 -16.35
CA LEU A 146 -7.75 8.89 -15.25
C LEU A 146 -9.18 8.61 -14.81
N ALA A 147 -10.12 8.46 -15.74
CA ALA A 147 -11.51 8.10 -15.43
C ALA A 147 -11.59 6.78 -14.64
N LEU A 148 -10.86 5.76 -15.06
CA LEU A 148 -10.78 4.48 -14.38
C LEU A 148 -10.23 4.62 -12.94
N SER A 149 -9.22 5.47 -12.75
CA SER A 149 -8.66 5.76 -11.43
C SER A 149 -9.65 6.44 -10.48
N LEU A 150 -10.50 7.33 -11.00
CA LEU A 150 -11.55 8.01 -10.24
C LEU A 150 -12.69 7.07 -9.87
N ILE A 151 -13.14 6.24 -10.82
CA ILE A 151 -14.22 5.27 -10.58
C ILE A 151 -13.78 4.25 -9.52
N THR A 152 -12.55 3.76 -9.60
CA THR A 152 -12.01 2.80 -8.61
C THR A 152 -11.87 3.43 -7.23
N ARG A 153 -11.53 4.72 -7.13
CA ARG A 153 -11.56 5.45 -5.85
C ARG A 153 -12.96 5.61 -5.28
N LEU A 154 -13.92 5.98 -6.12
CA LEU A 154 -15.31 6.11 -5.68
C LEU A 154 -15.81 4.77 -5.12
N ARG A 155 -15.52 3.67 -5.81
CA ARG A 155 -15.79 2.31 -5.34
C ARG A 155 -15.14 2.03 -3.98
N ASP A 156 -13.85 2.31 -3.83
CA ASP A 156 -13.13 2.05 -2.57
C ASP A 156 -13.72 2.88 -1.41
N ILE A 157 -14.15 4.14 -1.67
CA ILE A 157 -14.83 5.00 -0.68
C ILE A 157 -16.20 4.42 -0.31
N LEU A 158 -16.99 3.97 -1.29
CA LEU A 158 -18.30 3.37 -1.05
C LEU A 158 -18.21 2.14 -0.15
N PHE A 159 -17.15 1.34 -0.26
CA PHE A 159 -16.90 0.22 0.65
C PHE A 159 -16.38 0.66 2.03
N ALA A 160 -15.65 1.77 2.13
CA ALA A 160 -15.14 2.28 3.40
C ALA A 160 -16.20 2.99 4.25
N LEU A 161 -17.20 3.62 3.62
CA LEU A 161 -18.28 4.33 4.30
C LEU A 161 -19.06 3.48 5.34
N PRO A 162 -19.56 2.28 5.03
CA PRO A 162 -20.30 1.48 6.02
C PRO A 162 -19.42 1.09 7.21
N PHE A 163 -18.13 0.85 6.98
CA PHE A 163 -17.18 0.61 8.07
C PHE A 163 -17.04 1.85 8.99
N LEU A 164 -16.87 3.04 8.41
CA LEU A 164 -16.82 4.30 9.17
C LEU A 164 -18.12 4.57 9.95
N ILE A 165 -19.26 4.28 9.34
CA ILE A 165 -20.57 4.40 10.00
C ILE A 165 -20.63 3.42 11.18
N SER A 166 -20.29 2.13 10.99
CA SER A 166 -20.29 1.16 12.10
C SER A 166 -19.37 1.57 13.25
N TRP A 167 -18.21 2.15 12.94
CA TRP A 167 -17.27 2.65 13.92
C TRP A 167 -17.86 3.82 14.73
N HIS A 168 -18.52 4.76 14.05
CA HIS A 168 -19.12 5.91 14.70
C HIS A 168 -20.22 5.51 15.69
N TRP A 169 -20.96 4.44 15.39
CA TRP A 169 -22.01 3.93 16.25
C TRP A 169 -21.47 3.17 17.47
N HIS A 170 -20.33 2.49 17.31
CA HIS A 170 -19.70 1.74 18.39
C HIS A 170 -18.69 2.53 19.23
N THR A 171 -18.28 3.72 18.81
CA THR A 171 -17.38 4.56 19.61
C THR A 171 -18.07 4.97 20.92
N PRO A 172 -17.68 4.43 22.08
CA PRO A 172 -18.24 4.87 23.34
C PRO A 172 -17.73 6.29 23.60
N ARG A 173 -18.65 7.22 23.81
CA ARG A 173 -18.34 8.61 24.13
C ARG A 173 -17.79 8.70 25.56
N HIS A 174 -16.54 8.27 25.79
CA HIS A 174 -15.84 8.55 27.04
C HIS A 174 -15.17 9.93 26.95
N ALA A 175 -16.01 10.97 26.99
CA ALA A 175 -15.58 12.33 27.27
C ALA A 175 -15.98 12.66 28.70
N SER A 176 -15.13 12.26 29.65
CA SER A 176 -15.01 12.94 30.93
C SER A 176 -13.52 12.91 31.28
N PHE A 177 -12.80 13.92 30.79
CA PHE A 177 -11.56 14.33 31.41
C PHE A 177 -11.94 14.79 32.83
N GLN A 178 -11.89 13.86 33.79
CA GLN A 178 -11.90 14.18 35.20
C GLN A 178 -10.65 15.03 35.42
N ASN A 179 -10.87 16.33 35.58
CA ASN A 179 -9.89 17.27 36.09
C ASN A 179 -9.52 16.82 37.51
N PRO A 180 -8.30 16.31 37.78
CA PRO A 180 -7.88 16.12 39.15
C PRO A 180 -7.60 17.52 39.69
N GLY A 181 -8.47 17.98 40.58
CA GLY A 181 -8.33 19.27 41.24
C GLY A 181 -6.93 19.45 41.81
N ILE A 182 -6.30 20.55 41.42
CA ILE A 182 -5.24 21.27 42.10
C ILE A 182 -5.47 22.75 41.85
#